data_AF-A0A6N2BWM8-F1
#
_entry.id   AF-A0A6N2BWM8-F1
#
_cell.length_a   1.000
_cell.length_b   1.000
_cell.length_c   1.000
_cell.angle_alpha   90.00
_cell.angle_beta   90.00
_cell.angle_gamma   90.00
#
_symmetry.space_group_name_H-M   'P 1'
#
loop_
_entity.id
_entity.type
_entity.pdbx_description
1 polymer ?
#
loop_
_entity_poly.entity_id
_entity_poly.type
_entity_poly.pdbx_seq_one_letter_code
_entity_poly.pdbx_strand_id
1 'polypeptide(L)' 'MEENGILPNVFTYNALVRGFLRCSIITEMTTFMKEMTGRGFSFDATTTELLLEVLRESPSVLDMILDLHSKIMK' A
#
# COMPACT_ATOMS: atom_id res chain seq x y z
N MET A 1 2.56 13.92 -10.16
CA MET A 1 3.76 13.10 -10.47
C MET A 1 3.58 12.43 -11.82
N GLU A 2 2.48 11.71 -12.05
CA GLU A 2 2.17 11.13 -13.37
C GLU A 2 1.85 12.17 -14.46
N GLU A 3 1.25 13.31 -14.09
CA GLU A 3 0.94 14.40 -15.05
C GLU A 3 2.18 14.98 -15.75
N ASN A 4 3.37 14.78 -15.18
CA ASN A 4 4.64 15.20 -15.77
C ASN A 4 5.38 14.04 -16.48
N GLY A 5 4.74 12.88 -16.64
CA GLY A 5 5.34 11.68 -17.23
C GLY A 5 6.35 10.94 -16.35
N ILE A 6 6.54 11.37 -15.09
CA ILE A 6 7.43 10.69 -14.14
C ILE A 6 6.64 9.66 -13.36
N LEU A 7 6.83 8.39 -13.73
CA LEU A 7 6.19 7.28 -13.05
C LEU A 7 6.82 7.05 -11.66
N PRO A 8 6.00 6.82 -10.63
CA PRO A 8 6.50 6.42 -9.32
C PRO A 8 7.28 5.10 -9.40
N ASN A 9 8.37 5.00 -8.65
CA ASN A 9 9.10 3.75 -8.47
C ASN A 9 8.73 3.09 -7.13
N VAL A 10 9.28 1.91 -6.86
CA VAL A 10 9.04 1.16 -5.62
C VAL A 10 9.29 1.99 -4.35
N PHE A 11 10.31 2.86 -4.34
CA PHE A 11 10.61 3.72 -3.19
C PHE A 11 9.55 4.81 -3.01
N THR A 12 9.11 5.43 -4.10
CA THR A 12 8.02 6.42 -4.08
C THR A 12 6.72 5.82 -3.56
N TYR A 13 6.34 4.62 -4.04
CA TYR A 13 5.13 3.94 -3.53
C TYR A 13 5.24 3.63 -2.04
N ASN A 14 6.34 3.04 -1.59
CA ASN A 14 6.53 2.73 -0.17
C ASN A 14 6.47 4.01 0.70
N ALA A 15 7.07 5.12 0.25
CA ALA A 15 7.00 6.39 0.96
C ALA A 15 5.56 6.94 1.07
N LEU A 16 4.80 6.90 -0.02
CA LEU A 16 3.41 7.37 -0.05
C LEU A 16 2.50 6.50 0.83
N VAL A 17 2.61 5.17 0.72
CA VAL A 17 1.82 4.23 1.53
C VAL A 17 2.07 4.44 3.02
N ARG A 18 3.33 4.59 3.44
CA ARG A 18 3.67 4.92 4.84
C ARG A 18 3.10 6.27 5.29
N GLY A 19 3.14 7.27 4.42
CA GLY A 19 2.55 8.59 4.70
C GLY A 19 1.04 8.49 4.94
N PHE A 20 0.32 7.81 4.05
CA PHE A 20 -1.12 7.61 4.19
C PHE A 20 -1.49 6.77 5.41
N LEU A 21 -0.69 5.73 5.75
CA LEU A 21 -0.87 4.94 6.97
C LEU A 21 -0.81 5.82 8.22
N ARG A 22 0.21 6.67 8.33
CA ARG A 22 0.39 7.57 9.47
C ARG A 22 -0.71 8.63 9.60
N CYS A 23 -1.35 8.99 8.49
CA CYS A 23 -2.46 9.94 8.46
C CYS A 23 -3.84 9.26 8.50
N SER A 24 -3.90 7.93 8.59
CA SER A 24 -5.14 7.13 8.52
C SER A 24 -5.98 7.41 7.26
N ILE A 25 -5.33 7.77 6.16
CA ILE A 25 -5.97 8.07 4.87
C ILE A 25 -6.05 6.78 4.04
N ILE A 26 -7.06 5.95 4.34
CA ILE A 26 -7.16 4.59 3.81
C ILE A 26 -7.50 4.56 2.30
N THR A 27 -8.37 5.45 1.83
CA THR A 27 -8.84 5.47 0.43
C THR A 27 -7.69 5.66 -0.57
N GLU A 28 -6.83 6.64 -0.33
CA GLU A 28 -5.70 6.98 -1.17
C GLU A 28 -4.61 5.92 -1.05
N MET A 29 -4.29 5.49 0.18
CA MET A 29 -3.34 4.39 0.44
C MET A 29 -3.63 3.20 -0.47
N THR A 30 -4.89 2.81 -0.55
CA THR A 30 -5.28 1.55 -1.16
C THR A 30 -5.32 1.62 -2.68
N THR A 31 -5.57 2.82 -3.21
CA THR A 31 -5.39 3.13 -4.63
C THR A 31 -3.92 2.94 -5.01
N PHE A 32 -3.00 3.52 -4.24
CA PHE A 32 -1.56 3.38 -4.47
C PHE A 32 -1.06 1.94 -4.25
N MET A 33 -1.58 1.21 -3.27
CA MET A 33 -1.25 -0.20 -3.06
C MET A 33 -1.65 -1.06 -4.27
N LYS A 34 -2.87 -0.89 -4.79
CA LYS A 34 -3.34 -1.62 -5.97
C LYS A 34 -2.50 -1.30 -7.20
N GLU A 35 -2.20 -0.03 -7.42
CA GLU A 35 -1.37 0.41 -8.53
C GLU A 35 0.05 -0.17 -8.45
N MET A 36 0.67 -0.10 -7.27
CA MET A 36 2.00 -0.65 -7.00
C MET A 36 2.04 -2.16 -7.33
N THR A 37 1.07 -2.93 -6.85
CA THR A 37 0.98 -4.36 -7.16
C THR A 37 0.66 -4.65 -8.62
N GLY A 38 -0.19 -3.83 -9.25
CA GLY A 38 -0.51 -3.96 -10.69
C GLY A 38 0.70 -3.70 -11.59
N ARG A 39 1.68 -2.94 -11.11
CA ARG A 39 2.97 -2.72 -11.77
C ARG A 39 4.05 -3.77 -11.40
N GLY A 40 3.71 -4.76 -10.58
CA GLY A 40 4.63 -5.82 -10.16
C GLY A 40 5.60 -5.43 -9.03
N PHE A 41 5.35 -4.32 -8.33
CA PHE A 41 6.14 -3.94 -7.15
C PHE A 41 5.56 -4.56 -5.88
N SER A 42 6.44 -4.83 -4.92
CA SER A 42 6.09 -5.35 -3.60
C SER A 42 6.47 -4.35 -2.51
N PHE A 43 5.70 -4.34 -1.42
CA PHE A 43 6.06 -3.56 -0.23
C PHE A 43 7.38 -4.04 0.34
N ASP A 44 8.18 -3.11 0.84
CA ASP A 44 9.36 -3.47 1.62
C ASP A 44 8.96 -3.90 3.05
N ALA A 45 9.95 -4.42 3.78
CA ALA A 45 9.74 -4.96 5.12
C ALA A 45 9.13 -3.92 6.08
N THR A 46 9.64 -2.68 6.05
CA THR A 46 9.16 -1.61 6.94
C THR A 46 7.73 -1.18 6.61
N THR A 47 7.37 -1.10 5.33
CA THR A 47 5.98 -0.80 4.94
C THR A 47 5.04 -1.93 5.33
N THR A 48 5.50 -3.18 5.19
CA THR A 48 4.73 -4.36 5.60
C THR A 48 4.51 -4.41 7.12
N GLU A 49 5.54 -4.11 7.90
CA GLU A 49 5.44 -4.01 9.37
C GLU A 49 4.43 -2.95 9.81
N LEU A 50 4.47 -1.76 9.20
CA LEU A 50 3.54 -0.67 9.51
C LEU A 50 2.08 -1.04 9.15
N LEU A 51 1.88 -1.76 8.04
CA LEU A 51 0.56 -2.27 7.67
C LEU A 51 0.01 -3.23 8.74
N LEU A 52 0.86 -4.12 9.27
CA LEU A 52 0.48 -5.06 10.34
C LEU A 52 0.15 -4.34 11.66
N GLU A 53 0.85 -3.26 11.98
CA GLU A 53 0.58 -2.44 13.16
C GLU A 53 -0.80 -1.76 13.06
N VAL A 54 -1.08 -1.08 11.96
CA VAL A 54 -2.38 -0.41 11.74
C VAL A 54 -3.54 -1.42 11.72
N LEU A 55 -3.31 -2.62 11.18
CA LEU A 55 -4.29 -3.71 11.20
C LEU A 55 -4.66 -4.15 12.62
N ARG A 56 -3.72 -4.14 13.56
CA ARG A 56 -3.98 -4.50 14.96
C ARG A 56 -4.86 -3.48 15.67
N GLU A 57 -4.72 -2.20 15.30
CA GLU A 57 -5.50 -1.11 15.89
C GLU A 57 -6.86 -0.91 15.22
N SER A 58 -7.01 -1.30 13.95
CA SER A 58 -8.24 -1.11 13.17
C SER A 58 -8.53 -2.32 12.26
N PRO A 59 -9.33 -3.29 12.73
CA PRO A 59 -9.64 -4.51 11.98
C PRO A 59 -10.43 -4.26 10.67
N SER A 60 -11.00 -3.08 10.47
CA SER A 60 -11.69 -2.70 9.23
C SER A 60 -10.76 -2.60 8.01
N VAL A 61 -9.44 -2.55 8.21
CA VAL A 61 -8.42 -2.55 7.14
C VAL A 61 -8.05 -4.01 6.73
N LEU A 62 -8.53 -5.01 7.48
CA LEU A 62 -8.16 -6.43 7.34
C LEU A 62 -8.75 -7.09 6.08
N ASP A 63 -9.97 -6.72 5.69
CA ASP A 63 -10.59 -7.18 4.45
C ASP A 63 -9.75 -6.81 3.21
N MET A 64 -8.98 -5.73 3.30
CA MET A 64 -8.26 -5.16 2.18
C MET A 64 -6.90 -5.82 1.92
N ILE A 65 -6.18 -6.20 2.98
CA ILE A 65 -4.91 -6.91 2.87
C ILE A 65 -5.17 -8.39 2.54
N LEU A 66 -6.25 -8.99 3.05
CA LEU A 66 -6.67 -10.33 2.65
C LEU A 66 -7.06 -10.40 1.15
N ASP A 67 -7.75 -9.37 0.63
CA ASP A 67 -8.03 -9.27 -0.82
C ASP A 67 -6.73 -9.15 -1.64
N LEU A 68 -5.72 -8.45 -1.12
CA LEU A 68 -4.42 -8.34 -1.78
C LEU A 68 -3.61 -9.64 -1.73
N HIS A 69 -3.59 -10.35 -0.59
CA HIS A 69 -2.91 -11.64 -0.44
C HIS A 69 -3.58 -12.73 -1.31
N SER A 70 -4.90 -12.70 -1.42
CA SER A 70 -5.67 -13.57 -2.34
C SER A 70 -5.31 -13.34 -3.81
N LYS A 71 -4.98 -12.10 -4.20
CA LYS A 71 -4.55 -11.74 -5.56
C LYS A 71 -3.08 -12.00 -5.84
N ILE A 72 -2.22 -12.04 -4.82
CA ILE A 72 -0.78 -12.31 -4.97
C ILE A 72 -0.51 -13.84 -5.00
N MET A 73 -1.38 -14.67 -4.41
CA MET A 73 -1.23 -16.13 -4.35
C MET A 73 -2.01 -16.90 -5.45
N LYS A 74 -2.46 -16.21 -6.51
CA LYS A 74 -3.04 -16.81 -7.73
C LYS A 74 -2.19 -16.46 -8.93
#